data_AF-A0A7C2IPH0-F1
#
_entry.id   AF-A0A7C2IPH0-F1
#
_cell.length_a   1.000
_cell.length_b   1.000
_cell.length_c   1.000
_cell.angle_alpha   90.00
_cell.angle_beta   90.00
_cell.angle_gamma   90.00
#
_symmetry.space_group_name_H-M   'P 1'
#
loop_
_entity.id
_entity.type
_entity.pdbx_description
1 polymer ?
#
loop_
_entity_poly.entity_id
_entity_poly.type
_entity_poly.pdbx_seq_one_letter_code
_entity_poly.pdbx_strand_id
1 'polypeptide(L)'
;DSAAVKEKTPEDIMEVIGSWPAEDILDLSLIARVLGYSGGTGILEQSVSPRGYRILSRIPRLPLPVIENIVQTFGNFSRILQASVEELDNVEGIGEARARLIKEGLKRYWNELLQERYR
;
A
#
# COMPACT_ATOMS: atom_id res chain seq x y z
N ASP A 1 27.78 7.43 15.17
CA ASP A 1 27.58 8.18 13.91
C ASP A 1 26.45 7.57 13.10
N SER A 2 25.23 8.07 13.35
CA SER A 2 24.05 7.71 12.55
C SER A 2 24.16 8.44 11.22
N ALA A 3 24.76 7.78 10.21
CA ALA A 3 24.62 8.20 8.83
C ALA A 3 23.12 8.26 8.53
N ALA A 4 22.61 9.46 8.21
CA ALA A 4 21.23 9.65 7.81
C ALA A 4 20.93 8.68 6.65
N VAL A 5 20.15 7.65 6.93
CA VAL A 5 19.68 6.72 5.91
C VAL A 5 18.84 7.56 4.97
N LYS A 6 19.39 7.88 3.79
CA LYS A 6 18.70 8.64 2.76
C LYS A 6 17.41 7.87 2.44
N GLU A 7 16.27 8.52 2.67
CA GLU A 7 14.97 7.93 2.42
C GLU A 7 14.89 7.59 0.91
N LYS A 8 14.72 6.31 0.58
CA LYS A 8 14.64 5.86 -0.82
C LYS A 8 13.21 6.04 -1.30
N THR A 9 13.05 6.62 -2.49
CA THR A 9 11.75 6.72 -3.14
C THR A 9 11.34 5.38 -3.76
N PRO A 10 10.04 5.14 -4.03
CA PRO A 10 9.60 3.98 -4.78
C PRO A 10 10.30 3.85 -6.15
N GLU A 11 10.58 4.97 -6.80
CA GLU A 11 11.29 5.06 -8.07
C GLU A 11 12.73 4.57 -7.94
N ASP A 12 13.46 5.03 -6.91
CA ASP A 12 14.84 4.58 -6.63
C ASP A 12 14.88 3.06 -6.40
N ILE A 13 13.90 2.51 -5.67
CA ILE A 13 13.82 1.08 -5.39
C ILE A 13 13.56 0.29 -6.68
N MET A 14 12.65 0.76 -7.52
CA MET A 14 12.33 0.10 -8.79
C MET A 14 13.49 0.14 -9.77
N GLU A 15 14.25 1.24 -9.82
CA GLU A 15 15.47 1.33 -10.63
C GLU A 15 16.51 0.30 -10.18
N VAL A 16 16.72 0.16 -8.86
CA VAL A 16 17.63 -0.85 -8.32
C VAL A 16 17.18 -2.27 -8.69
N ILE A 17 15.91 -2.62 -8.47
CA ILE A 17 15.38 -3.95 -8.82
C ILE A 17 15.49 -4.20 -10.33
N GLY A 18 15.21 -3.18 -11.15
CA GLY A 18 15.28 -3.27 -12.61
C GLY A 18 16.70 -3.42 -13.16
N SER A 19 17.73 -3.11 -12.38
CA SER A 19 19.14 -3.28 -12.74
C SER A 19 19.68 -4.71 -12.51
N TRP A 20 18.92 -5.55 -11.80
CA TRP A 20 19.36 -6.89 -11.43
C TRP A 20 19.27 -7.89 -12.59
N PRO A 21 20.16 -8.91 -12.62
CA PRO A 21 19.95 -10.13 -13.41
C PRO A 21 18.59 -10.77 -13.11
N ALA A 22 18.03 -11.48 -14.09
CA ALA A 22 16.71 -12.10 -13.95
C ALA A 22 16.66 -13.13 -12.81
N GLU A 23 17.76 -13.85 -12.54
CA GLU A 23 17.86 -14.77 -11.40
C GLU A 23 17.72 -14.08 -10.04
N ASP A 24 18.26 -12.87 -9.91
CA ASP A 24 18.26 -12.11 -8.65
C ASP A 24 16.87 -11.56 -8.32
N ILE A 25 16.02 -11.33 -9.32
CA ILE A 25 14.61 -10.93 -9.14
C ILE A 25 13.82 -12.04 -8.44
N LEU A 26 14.26 -13.29 -8.51
CA LEU A 26 13.62 -14.43 -7.85
C LEU A 26 14.04 -14.56 -6.37
N ASP A 27 15.06 -13.83 -5.92
CA ASP A 27 15.49 -13.83 -4.52
C ASP A 27 14.64 -12.87 -3.67
N LEU A 28 13.68 -13.45 -2.94
CA LEU A 28 12.81 -12.69 -2.03
C LEU A 28 13.57 -12.00 -0.88
N SER A 29 14.69 -12.58 -0.44
CA SER A 29 15.52 -11.97 0.62
C SER A 29 16.24 -10.73 0.09
N LEU A 30 16.65 -10.75 -1.18
CA LEU A 30 17.25 -9.60 -1.85
C LEU A 30 16.22 -8.48 -2.04
N ILE A 31 15.00 -8.82 -2.49
CA ILE A 31 13.87 -7.88 -2.58
C ILE A 31 13.55 -7.25 -1.21
N ALA A 32 13.48 -8.06 -0.14
CA ALA A 32 13.19 -7.55 1.19
C ALA A 32 14.25 -6.53 1.65
N ARG A 33 15.53 -6.78 1.38
CA ARG A 33 16.62 -5.86 1.75
C ARG A 33 16.54 -4.52 1.01
N VAL A 34 16.25 -4.53 -0.30
CA VAL A 34 16.17 -3.27 -1.06
C VAL A 34 14.97 -2.43 -0.62
N LEU A 35 13.89 -3.08 -0.19
CA LEU A 35 12.72 -2.44 0.42
C LEU A 35 12.99 -1.89 1.83
N GLY A 36 14.19 -2.10 2.39
CA GLY A 36 14.61 -1.58 3.68
C GLY A 36 14.36 -2.52 4.87
N TYR A 37 13.94 -3.77 4.62
CA TYR A 37 13.81 -4.75 5.69
C TYR A 37 15.18 -5.33 6.09
N SER A 38 15.37 -5.53 7.39
CA SER A 38 16.58 -6.11 7.98
C SER A 38 16.20 -7.23 8.92
N GLY A 39 16.90 -8.36 8.91
CA GLY A 39 16.55 -9.47 9.81
C GLY A 39 17.39 -10.73 9.69
N GLY A 40 18.57 -10.66 9.06
CA GLY A 40 19.44 -11.82 8.85
C GLY A 40 18.69 -12.97 8.17
N THR A 41 18.72 -14.14 8.81
CA THR A 41 18.04 -15.36 8.36
C THR A 41 16.51 -15.31 8.49
N GLY A 42 15.96 -14.45 9.36
CA GLY A 42 14.52 -14.31 9.60
C GLY A 42 13.86 -13.18 8.80
N ILE A 43 14.53 -12.63 7.78
CA ILE A 43 14.02 -11.46 7.06
C ILE A 43 12.65 -11.67 6.43
N LEU A 44 12.36 -12.89 5.96
CA LEU A 44 11.09 -13.26 5.32
C LEU A 44 9.96 -13.56 6.31
N GLU A 45 10.28 -13.76 7.60
CA GLU A 45 9.30 -14.05 8.64
C GLU A 45 8.70 -12.78 9.27
N GLN A 46 9.17 -11.61 8.82
CA GLN A 46 8.65 -10.34 9.30
C GLN A 46 7.22 -10.12 8.81
N SER A 47 6.33 -9.86 9.76
CA SER A 47 4.97 -9.45 9.44
C SER A 47 4.96 -8.03 8.86
N VAL A 48 4.32 -7.86 7.71
CA VAL A 48 4.15 -6.57 7.04
C VAL A 48 2.67 -6.26 6.85
N SER A 49 2.33 -4.98 6.87
CA SER A 49 0.97 -4.50 6.59
C SER A 49 0.98 -3.60 5.35
N PRO A 50 0.09 -3.84 4.37
CA PRO A 50 0.03 -2.99 3.20
C PRO A 50 -0.48 -1.60 3.56
N ARG A 51 0.05 -0.57 2.88
CA ARG A 51 -0.37 0.83 3.07
C ARG A 51 -1.75 1.14 2.48
N GLY A 52 -2.13 0.51 1.37
CA GLY A 52 -3.46 0.62 0.76
C GLY A 52 -3.51 1.14 -0.69
N TYR A 53 -2.43 1.73 -1.19
CA TYR A 53 -2.36 2.32 -2.55
C TYR A 53 -2.97 1.43 -3.64
N ARG A 54 -2.57 0.15 -3.68
CA ARG A 54 -2.97 -0.79 -4.74
C ARG A 54 -4.48 -1.04 -4.80
N ILE A 55 -5.15 -1.12 -3.65
CA ILE A 55 -6.59 -1.40 -3.64
C ILE A 55 -7.37 -0.11 -3.86
N LEU A 56 -6.93 1.00 -3.26
CA LEU A 56 -7.53 2.31 -3.48
C LEU A 56 -7.46 2.73 -4.96
N SER A 57 -6.38 2.43 -5.67
CA SER A 57 -6.24 2.72 -7.10
C SER A 57 -7.16 1.90 -8.00
N ARG A 58 -7.81 0.84 -7.48
CA ARG A 58 -8.85 0.09 -8.20
C ARG A 58 -10.21 0.74 -8.11
N ILE A 59 -10.40 1.72 -7.20
CA ILE A 59 -11.65 2.44 -7.05
C ILE A 59 -11.77 3.44 -8.21
N PRO A 60 -12.80 3.32 -9.09
CA PRO A 60 -12.95 4.21 -10.23
C PRO A 60 -13.08 5.67 -9.79
N ARG A 61 -12.44 6.58 -10.54
CA ARG A 61 -12.53 8.04 -10.35
C ARG A 61 -11.96 8.54 -9.01
N LEU A 62 -11.11 7.77 -8.35
CA LEU A 62 -10.38 8.20 -7.15
C LEU A 62 -8.99 8.77 -7.55
N PRO A 63 -8.74 10.08 -7.46
CA PRO A 63 -7.48 10.68 -7.88
C PRO A 63 -6.31 10.29 -6.97
N LEU A 64 -5.10 10.25 -7.51
CA LEU A 64 -3.89 9.88 -6.76
C LEU A 64 -3.63 10.76 -5.51
N PRO A 65 -3.78 12.11 -5.56
CA PRO A 65 -3.60 12.93 -4.36
C PRO A 65 -4.56 12.57 -3.22
N VAL A 66 -5.77 12.13 -3.54
CA VAL A 66 -6.72 11.65 -2.53
C VAL A 66 -6.26 10.33 -1.92
N ILE A 67 -5.75 9.41 -2.74
CA ILE A 67 -5.16 8.15 -2.26
C ILE A 67 -3.98 8.42 -1.34
N GLU A 68 -3.11 9.36 -1.69
CA GLU A 68 -1.98 9.79 -0.87
C GLU A 68 -2.44 10.30 0.49
N ASN A 69 -3.41 11.22 0.52
CA ASN A 69 -3.97 11.74 1.76
C ASN A 69 -4.55 10.63 2.65
N ILE A 70 -5.34 9.70 2.08
CA ILE A 70 -5.87 8.56 2.84
C ILE A 70 -4.73 7.71 3.43
N VAL A 71 -3.75 7.34 2.61
CA VAL A 71 -2.66 6.49 3.08
C VAL A 71 -1.82 7.19 4.15
N GLN A 72 -1.60 8.50 4.03
CA GLN A 72 -0.89 9.28 5.03
C GLN A 72 -1.69 9.38 6.34
N THR A 73 -3.00 9.62 6.27
CA THR A 73 -3.85 9.74 7.46
C THR A 73 -3.96 8.43 8.24
N PHE A 74 -4.21 7.30 7.57
CA PHE A 74 -4.48 6.03 8.26
C PHE A 74 -3.22 5.15 8.44
N GLY A 75 -2.20 5.33 7.61
CA GLY A 75 -0.90 4.65 7.66
C GLY A 75 -0.90 3.19 7.17
N ASN A 76 -1.98 2.43 7.39
CA ASN A 76 -2.12 1.07 6.89
C ASN A 76 -3.54 0.75 6.43
N PHE A 77 -3.65 -0.24 5.55
CA PHE A 77 -4.89 -0.61 4.89
C PHE A 77 -5.96 -1.17 5.82
N SER A 78 -5.56 -1.86 6.90
CA SER A 78 -6.52 -2.37 7.88
C SER A 78 -7.31 -1.23 8.54
N ARG A 79 -6.63 -0.14 8.90
CA ARG A 79 -7.28 1.07 9.44
C ARG A 79 -8.18 1.74 8.41
N ILE A 80 -7.77 1.80 7.14
CA ILE A 80 -8.60 2.35 6.05
C ILE A 80 -9.92 1.56 5.90
N LEU A 81 -9.88 0.23 6.01
CA LEU A 81 -11.09 -0.60 5.93
C LEU A 81 -12.06 -0.33 7.09
N GLN A 82 -11.51 -0.15 8.29
CA GLN A 82 -12.28 0.08 9.51
C GLN A 82 -12.82 1.52 9.62
N ALA A 83 -12.18 2.48 8.95
CA ALA A 83 -12.51 3.90 9.02
C ALA A 83 -14.00 4.19 8.73
N SER A 84 -14.65 5.01 9.53
CA SER A 84 -16.03 5.45 9.29
C SER A 84 -16.12 6.40 8.09
N VAL A 85 -17.34 6.70 7.62
CA VAL A 85 -17.53 7.70 6.56
C VAL A 85 -17.09 9.08 7.06
N GLU A 86 -17.38 9.39 8.31
CA GLU A 86 -17.00 10.65 8.97
C GLU A 86 -15.47 10.77 9.11
N GLU A 87 -14.77 9.68 9.48
CA GLU A 87 -13.30 9.69 9.53
C GLU A 87 -12.66 9.90 8.16
N LEU A 88 -13.24 9.32 7.11
CA LEU A 88 -12.80 9.54 5.73
C LEU A 88 -13.13 10.95 5.23
N ASP A 89 -14.28 11.50 5.61
CA ASP A 89 -14.69 12.87 5.25
C ASP A 89 -13.72 13.92 5.82
N ASN A 90 -13.20 13.67 7.03
CA ASN A 90 -12.21 14.53 7.69
C ASN A 90 -10.82 14.52 7.04
N VAL A 91 -10.56 13.63 6.06
CA VAL A 91 -9.31 13.61 5.31
C VAL A 91 -9.32 14.74 4.28
N GLU A 92 -8.21 15.46 4.18
CA GLU A 92 -8.06 16.58 3.26
C GLU A 92 -8.42 16.18 1.81
N GLY A 93 -9.31 16.94 1.19
CA GLY A 93 -9.70 16.76 -0.22
C GLY A 93 -10.71 15.63 -0.49
N ILE A 94 -11.26 14.96 0.52
CA ILE A 94 -12.27 13.90 0.32
C ILE A 94 -13.67 14.48 0.21
N GLY A 95 -14.23 14.99 1.31
CA GLY A 95 -15.64 15.36 1.35
C GLY A 95 -16.58 14.14 1.35
N GLU A 96 -17.75 14.30 1.96
CA GLU A 96 -18.66 13.20 2.28
C GLU A 96 -19.01 12.30 1.07
N ALA A 97 -19.23 12.91 -0.09
CA ALA A 97 -19.55 12.18 -1.32
C ALA A 97 -18.43 11.21 -1.75
N ARG A 98 -17.16 11.61 -1.65
CA ARG A 98 -16.02 10.72 -1.95
C ARG A 98 -15.81 9.69 -0.85
N ALA A 99 -16.03 10.06 0.41
CA ALA A 99 -15.93 9.12 1.53
C ALA A 99 -16.88 7.92 1.35
N ARG A 100 -18.14 8.18 0.98
CA ARG A 100 -19.11 7.12 0.65
C ARG A 100 -18.65 6.28 -0.55
N LEU A 101 -18.21 6.93 -1.63
CA LEU A 101 -17.70 6.25 -2.83
C LEU A 101 -16.54 5.30 -2.50
N ILE A 102 -15.61 5.72 -1.64
CA ILE A 102 -14.48 4.91 -1.20
C ILE A 102 -14.98 3.66 -0.44
N LYS A 103 -15.87 3.83 0.56
CA LYS A 103 -16.41 2.69 1.33
C LYS A 103 -17.17 1.70 0.43
N GLU A 104 -17.97 2.20 -0.49
CA GLU A 104 -18.67 1.36 -1.47
C GLU A 104 -17.70 0.66 -2.42
N GLY A 105 -16.68 1.37 -2.89
CA GLY A 105 -15.63 0.83 -3.76
C GLY A 105 -14.85 -0.31 -3.11
N LEU A 106 -14.45 -0.14 -1.86
CA LEU A 106 -13.78 -1.17 -1.07
C LEU A 106 -14.70 -2.39 -0.85
N LYS A 107 -15.97 -2.17 -0.52
CA LYS A 107 -16.95 -3.24 -0.33
C LYS A 107 -17.19 -4.02 -1.62
N ARG A 108 -17.30 -3.33 -2.76
CA ARG A 108 -17.46 -3.96 -4.08
C ARG A 108 -16.26 -4.83 -4.44
N TYR A 109 -15.04 -4.29 -4.29
CA TYR A 109 -13.81 -5.04 -4.54
C TYR A 109 -13.69 -6.27 -3.65
N TRP A 110 -14.04 -6.15 -2.36
CA TRP A 110 -14.09 -7.30 -1.46
C TRP A 110 -15.06 -8.40 -1.93
N ASN A 111 -16.25 -8.01 -2.37
CA ASN A 111 -17.23 -8.96 -2.88
C ASN A 111 -16.72 -9.66 -4.15
N GLU A 112 -16.07 -8.95 -5.07
CA GLU A 112 -15.48 -9.53 -6.28
C GLU A 112 -14.43 -10.60 -5.92
N LEU A 113 -13.49 -10.28 -5.01
CA LEU A 113 -12.49 -11.24 -4.53
C LEU A 113 -13.11 -12.46 -3.86
N LEU A 114 -14.19 -12.25 -3.10
CA LEU A 114 -14.89 -13.34 -2.43
C LEU A 114 -15.52 -14.29 -3.45
N GLN A 115 -16.15 -13.75 -4.50
CA GLN A 115 -16.72 -14.55 -5.58
C GLN A 115 -15.65 -15.33 -6.35
N GLU A 116 -14.49 -14.72 -6.62
CA GLU A 116 -13.36 -15.41 -7.26
C GLU A 116 -12.84 -16.56 -6.42
N ARG A 117 -12.76 -16.39 -5.10
CA ARG A 117 -12.27 -17.45 -4.18
C ARG A 117 -13.18 -18.67 -4.09
N TYR A 118 -14.49 -18.49 -4.28
CA TYR A 118 -15.48 -19.56 -4.20
C TYR A 118 -15.88 -20.15 -5.56
N ARG A 119 -15.20 -19.72 -6.64
CA ARG A 119 -15.37 -20.27 -7.98
C ARG A 119 -14.34 -21.37 -8.22
#